data_AF-A0A1D2QFI2-F1
#
_entry.id   AF-A0A1D2QFI2-F1
#
_cell.length_a   1.000
_cell.length_b   1.000
_cell.length_c   1.000
_cell.angle_alpha   90.00
_cell.angle_beta   90.00
_cell.angle_gamma   90.00
#
_symmetry.space_group_name_H-M   'P 1'
#
loop_
_entity.id
_entity.type
_entity.pdbx_description
1 polymer ?
#
loop_
_entity_poly.entity_id
_entity_poly.type
_entity_poly.pdbx_seq_one_letter_code
_entity_poly.pdbx_strand_id
1 'polypeptide(L)' 'MSPDTPASPSSRSFGPLLVLRRSLGRQLFGLFLAFVGFSIIDWAIDPHTVPTSGVIYGAIGVFVLCNGLYVGGVRIR' A
#
# COMPACT_ATOMS: atom_id res chain seq x y z
N MET A 1 36.76 -22.41 -3.13
CA MET A 1 35.63 -21.74 -3.79
C MET A 1 34.53 -21.58 -2.77
N SER A 2 34.41 -20.40 -2.15
CA SER A 2 33.28 -20.10 -1.25
C SER A 2 32.02 -19.90 -2.09
N PRO A 3 30.87 -20.42 -1.66
CA PRO A 3 29.62 -20.26 -2.40
C PRO A 3 29.18 -18.80 -2.31
N ASP A 4 28.92 -18.20 -3.47
CA ASP A 4 28.28 -16.90 -3.59
C ASP A 4 26.97 -16.91 -2.78
N THR A 5 26.98 -16.20 -1.66
CA THR A 5 25.77 -15.99 -0.86
C THR A 5 24.86 -15.09 -1.69
N PRO A 6 23.66 -15.53 -2.11
CA PRO A 6 22.76 -14.67 -2.86
C PRO A 6 22.49 -13.42 -2.03
N ALA A 7 22.88 -12.26 -2.55
CA ALA A 7 22.71 -10.99 -1.89
C ALA A 7 21.24 -10.84 -1.51
N SER A 8 20.97 -10.89 -0.19
CA SER A 8 19.63 -10.68 0.34
C SER A 8 19.07 -9.39 -0.24
N PRO A 9 17.84 -9.38 -0.79
CA PRO A 9 17.27 -8.18 -1.38
C PRO A 9 17.29 -7.08 -0.32
N SER A 10 18.04 -6.00 -0.60
CA SER A 10 18.18 -4.87 0.32
C SER A 10 16.81 -4.30 0.66
N SER A 11 16.34 -4.61 1.87
CA SER A 11 15.14 -4.06 2.46
C SER A 11 15.53 -2.87 3.32
N ARG A 12 14.74 -1.81 3.28
CA ARG A 12 14.93 -0.64 4.14
C ARG A 12 13.84 -0.66 5.20
N SER A 13 14.23 -0.79 6.46
CA SER A 13 13.30 -0.72 7.59
C SER A 13 13.16 0.73 8.06
N PHE A 14 11.93 1.13 8.39
CA PHE A 14 11.58 2.39 8.99
C PHE A 14 10.59 2.13 10.13
N GLY A 15 11.10 1.96 11.35
CA GLY A 15 10.28 1.57 12.49
C GLY A 15 9.51 0.26 12.23
N PRO A 16 8.17 0.24 12.33
CA PRO A 16 7.34 -0.94 12.06
C PRO A 16 7.15 -1.21 10.55
N LEU A 17 7.65 -0.35 9.66
CA LEU A 17 7.49 -0.49 8.22
C LEU A 17 8.74 -1.08 7.57
N LEU A 18 8.52 -2.04 6.67
CA LEU A 18 9.54 -2.63 5.81
C LEU A 18 9.27 -2.20 4.37
N VAL A 19 10.24 -1.54 3.74
CA VAL A 19 10.18 -1.16 2.32
C VAL A 19 11.08 -2.09 1.52
N LEU A 20 10.46 -2.89 0.67
CA LEU A 20 11.12 -3.81 -0.25
C LEU A 20 11.50 -3.08 -1.54
N ARG A 21 12.72 -3.29 -2.04
CA ARG A 21 13.07 -2.85 -3.39
C ARG A 21 12.19 -3.58 -4.41
N ARG A 22 11.44 -2.81 -5.21
CA ARG A 22 10.63 -3.27 -6.34
C ARG A 22 11.01 -2.45 -7.57
N SER A 23 10.57 -2.86 -8.76
CA SER A 23 10.73 -2.03 -9.95
C SER A 23 10.04 -0.68 -9.76
N LEU A 24 10.60 0.39 -10.32
CA LEU A 24 10.05 1.75 -10.24
C LEU A 24 8.57 1.77 -10.65
N GLY A 25 8.22 1.07 -11.73
CA GLY A 25 6.82 0.95 -12.18
C GLY A 25 5.89 0.34 -11.14
N ARG A 26 6.32 -0.70 -10.39
CA ARG A 26 5.51 -1.29 -9.32
C ARG A 26 5.38 -0.38 -8.11
N GLN A 27 6.43 0.39 -7.80
CA GLN A 27 6.38 1.39 -6.73
C GLN A 27 5.41 2.53 -7.08
N LEU A 28 5.50 3.07 -8.29
CA LEU A 28 4.60 4.12 -8.77
C LEU A 28 3.15 3.64 -8.90
N PHE A 29 2.94 2.43 -9.41
CA PHE A 29 1.60 1.85 -9.50
C PHE A 29 1.01 1.55 -8.12
N GLY A 30 1.82 1.04 -7.19
CA GLY A 30 1.41 0.86 -5.80
C GLY A 30 1.06 2.17 -5.11
N LEU A 31 1.84 3.23 -5.36
CA LEU A 31 1.55 4.59 -4.89
C LEU A 31 0.24 5.13 -5.48
N PHE A 32 0.01 4.94 -6.77
CA PHE A 32 -1.23 5.32 -7.43
C PHE A 32 -2.45 4.61 -6.82
N LEU A 33 -2.36 3.30 -6.62
CA LEU A 33 -3.41 2.54 -5.94
C LEU A 33 -3.64 3.01 -4.50
N ALA A 34 -2.57 3.28 -3.76
CA ALA A 34 -2.67 3.79 -2.40
C ALA A 34 -3.38 5.16 -2.37
N PHE A 35 -3.05 6.05 -3.32
CA PHE A 35 -3.74 7.33 -3.49
C PHE A 35 -5.23 7.15 -3.80
N VAL A 36 -5.59 6.28 -4.75
CA VAL A 36 -6.99 5.99 -5.08
C VAL A 36 -7.74 5.45 -3.87
N GLY A 37 -7.15 4.51 -3.12
CA GLY A 37 -7.75 3.96 -1.91
C GLY A 37 -7.99 5.03 -0.85
N PHE A 38 -7.02 5.93 -0.63
CA PHE A 38 -7.16 7.06 0.28
C PHE A 38 -8.28 8.01 -0.13
N SER A 39 -8.37 8.39 -1.41
CA SER A 39 -9.44 9.25 -1.92
C SER A 39 -10.84 8.64 -1.75
N ILE A 40 -10.96 7.31 -1.86
CA ILE A 40 -12.23 6.61 -1.60
C ILE A 40 -12.58 6.68 -0.12
N ILE A 41 -11.61 6.48 0.78
CA ILE A 41 -11.83 6.59 2.24
C ILE A 41 -12.26 8.00 2.60
N ASP A 42 -11.53 9.00 2.12
CA ASP A 42 -11.81 10.43 2.35
C ASP A 42 -13.22 10.81 1.90
N TRP A 43 -13.60 10.37 0.71
CA TRP A 43 -14.98 10.53 0.22
C TRP A 43 -16.00 9.79 1.08
N ALA A 44 -15.70 8.57 1.54
CA ALA A 44 -16.63 7.75 2.32
C ALA A 44 -16.86 8.25 3.76
N ILE A 45 -15.95 9.07 4.31
CA ILE A 45 -16.11 9.70 5.63
C ILE A 45 -16.73 11.10 5.56
N ASP A 46 -16.93 11.65 4.35
CA ASP A 46 -17.54 12.96 4.16
C ASP A 46 -19.00 12.92 4.66
N PRO A 47 -19.38 13.79 5.62
CA PRO A 47 -20.73 13.83 6.19
C PRO A 47 -21.84 14.17 5.17
N HIS A 48 -21.47 14.64 3.97
CA HIS A 48 -22.41 14.89 2.87
C HIS A 48 -22.70 13.66 2.00
N THR A 49 -22.02 12.53 2.24
CA THR A 49 -22.28 11.27 1.53
C THR A 49 -23.34 10.41 2.22
N VAL A 50 -24.04 9.58 1.44
CA VAL A 50 -25.17 8.77 1.93
C VAL A 50 -24.67 7.80 3.01
N PRO A 51 -25.18 7.88 4.27
CA PRO A 51 -24.60 7.16 5.41
C PRO A 51 -24.63 5.63 5.27
N THR A 52 -25.59 5.10 4.51
CA THR A 52 -25.76 3.66 4.30
C THR A 52 -24.64 3.02 3.46
N SER A 53 -23.94 3.80 2.63
CA SER A 53 -22.91 3.28 1.72
C SER A 53 -21.48 3.61 2.16
N GLY A 54 -21.28 4.56 3.09
CA GLY A 54 -19.96 4.95 3.60
C GLY A 54 -19.14 3.79 4.17
N VAL A 55 -19.78 2.83 4.86
CA VAL A 55 -19.09 1.63 5.40
C VAL A 55 -18.54 0.75 4.27
N ILE A 56 -19.32 0.53 3.21
CA ILE A 56 -18.92 -0.33 2.09
C ILE A 56 -17.79 0.34 1.31
N TYR A 57 -17.94 1.63 0.99
CA TYR A 57 -16.91 2.37 0.27
C TYR A 57 -15.63 2.54 1.11
N GLY A 58 -15.75 2.76 2.42
CA GLY A 58 -14.62 2.75 3.33
C GLY A 58 -13.87 1.41 3.31
N ALA A 59 -14.59 0.28 3.36
CA ALA A 59 -13.97 -1.04 3.27
C ALA A 59 -13.26 -1.27 1.93
N ILE A 60 -13.87 -0.85 0.81
CA ILE A 60 -13.25 -0.88 -0.52
C ILE A 60 -11.98 -0.02 -0.55
N GLY A 61 -12.04 1.21 -0.04
CA GLY A 61 -10.92 2.12 0.01
C GLY A 61 -9.75 1.58 0.83
N VAL A 62 -10.03 1.00 2.00
CA VAL A 62 -9.01 0.33 2.84
C VAL A 62 -8.39 -0.86 2.11
N PHE A 63 -9.21 -1.70 1.46
CA PHE A 63 -8.71 -2.83 0.69
C PHE A 63 -7.77 -2.37 -0.45
N VAL A 64 -8.18 -1.35 -1.21
CA VAL A 64 -7.38 -0.78 -2.30
C VAL A 64 -6.09 -0.15 -1.75
N LEU A 65 -6.16 0.59 -0.65
CA LEU A 65 -5.01 1.20 0.02
C LEU A 65 -3.98 0.14 0.45
N CYS A 66 -4.42 -0.90 1.17
CA CYS A 66 -3.55 -1.99 1.60
C CYS A 66 -2.91 -2.73 0.41
N ASN A 67 -3.66 -2.96 -0.67
CA ASN A 67 -3.11 -3.56 -1.89
C ASN A 67 -2.11 -2.66 -2.60
N GLY A 68 -2.38 -1.35 -2.66
CA GLY A 68 -1.45 -0.37 -3.24
C GLY A 68 -0.12 -0.36 -2.49
N LEU A 69 -0.16 -0.28 -1.16
CA LEU A 69 1.02 -0.41 -0.31
C LEU A 69 1.73 -1.76 -0.51
N TYR A 70 0.96 -2.85 -0.62
CA TYR A 70 1.51 -4.18 -0.86
C TYR A 70 2.25 -4.27 -2.20
N VAL A 71 1.65 -3.78 -3.28
CA VAL A 71 2.26 -3.77 -4.62
C VAL A 71 3.47 -2.83 -4.66
N GLY A 72 3.39 -1.69 -3.98
CA GLY A 72 4.48 -0.71 -3.84
C GLY A 72 5.66 -1.20 -3.00
N GLY A 73 5.52 -2.33 -2.32
CA GLY A 73 6.59 -2.96 -1.54
C GLY A 73 6.65 -2.51 -0.08
N VAL A 74 5.61 -1.85 0.43
CA VAL A 74 5.48 -1.49 1.85
C VAL A 74 4.83 -2.66 2.60
N ARG A 75 5.43 -3.10 3.70
CA ARG A 75 4.91 -4.13 4.61
C ARG A 75 4.96 -3.62 6.04
N ILE A 76 4.01 -4.06 6.86
CA ILE A 76 4.06 -3.91 8.31
C ILE A 76 4.83 -5.12 8.85
N ARG A 77 5.74 -4.87 9.79
CA ARG A 77 6.52 -5.90 10.48
C ARG A 77 5.77 -6.47 11.68
#